data_AF-A0AAP3DIK3-F1
#
_entry.id   AF-A0AAP3DIK3-F1
#
_cell.length_a   1.000
_cell.length_b   1.000
_cell.length_c   1.000
_cell.angle_alpha   90.00
_cell.angle_beta   90.00
_cell.angle_gamma   90.00
#
_symmetry.space_group_name_H-M   'P 1'
#
loop_
_entity.id
_entity.type
_entity.pdbx_description
1 polymer ?
#
loop_
_entity_poly.entity_id
_entity_poly.type
_entity_poly.pdbx_seq_one_letter_code
_entity_poly.pdbx_strand_id
1 'polypeptide(L)'
;MPGGVVGKSLNLGYAGSVSRSADAIISSRLVRSTDKEDITFGAAVVLNSDNTYSNFGADGTAEAFAGVAVREVKQSTDYFGDQGFYKPGQPCDVLERGSVTVICNVGKPSAGGDVFVRIKANPSVPNGVIGGFEAAEDGTNTVKITGVKWKTGKIDPNKVAEITILSRINP
;
A
#
# COMPACT_ATOMS: atom_id res chain seq x y z
N MET A 1 25.54 -36.01 -2.52
CA MET A 1 24.98 -34.90 -3.32
C MET A 1 23.97 -34.17 -2.44
N PRO A 2 24.24 -32.95 -1.95
CA PRO A 2 23.26 -32.22 -1.15
C PRO A 2 22.10 -31.81 -2.06
N GLY A 3 20.93 -32.39 -1.85
CA GLY A 3 19.72 -32.06 -2.61
C GLY A 3 19.33 -30.61 -2.37
N GLY A 4 19.27 -29.81 -3.44
CA GLY A 4 18.71 -28.47 -3.39
C GLY A 4 17.20 -28.57 -3.16
N VAL A 5 16.72 -28.03 -2.04
CA VAL A 5 15.28 -27.94 -1.78
C VAL A 5 14.76 -26.66 -2.44
N VAL A 6 13.98 -26.81 -3.51
CA VAL A 6 13.24 -25.71 -4.16
C VAL A 6 11.89 -25.56 -3.45
N GLY A 7 11.50 -24.33 -3.07
CA GLY A 7 10.16 -24.04 -2.54
C GLY A 7 9.97 -24.19 -1.02
N LYS A 8 10.93 -23.73 -0.19
CA LYS A 8 10.82 -23.80 1.28
C LYS A 8 9.70 -22.93 1.89
N SER A 9 9.20 -21.94 1.16
CA SER A 9 8.09 -21.07 1.56
C SER A 9 7.40 -20.47 0.34
N LEU A 10 6.08 -20.31 0.40
CA LEU A 10 5.31 -19.55 -0.58
C LEU A 10 5.48 -18.04 -0.31
N ASN A 11 5.43 -17.24 -1.39
CA ASN A 11 5.37 -15.78 -1.31
C ASN A 11 4.07 -15.33 -0.64
N LEU A 12 4.02 -14.09 -0.18
CA LEU A 12 2.88 -13.53 0.56
C LEU A 12 1.78 -12.98 -0.36
N GLY A 13 1.78 -13.41 -1.62
CA GLY A 13 0.83 -12.96 -2.64
C GLY A 13 1.31 -11.71 -3.38
N TYR A 14 0.35 -10.90 -3.83
CA TYR A 14 0.61 -9.65 -4.56
C TYR A 14 0.07 -8.47 -3.76
N ALA A 15 0.70 -7.30 -3.91
CA ALA A 15 0.24 -6.07 -3.28
C ALA A 15 -1.21 -5.73 -3.71
N GLY A 16 -1.99 -5.15 -2.79
CA GLY A 16 -3.41 -4.84 -2.97
C GLY A 16 -4.36 -6.03 -2.81
N SER A 17 -3.88 -7.21 -2.39
CA SER A 17 -4.77 -8.34 -2.11
C SER A 17 -5.35 -8.22 -0.70
N VAL A 18 -6.68 -8.28 -0.58
CA VAL A 18 -7.35 -8.41 0.72
C VAL A 18 -6.96 -9.76 1.32
N SER A 19 -6.22 -9.74 2.43
CA SER A 19 -5.69 -10.98 3.01
C SER A 19 -6.71 -11.68 3.91
N ARG A 20 -7.69 -10.93 4.45
CA ARG A 20 -8.79 -11.44 5.29
C ARG A 20 -10.06 -10.66 5.00
N SER A 21 -11.09 -11.33 4.47
CA SER A 21 -12.32 -10.70 3.99
C SER A 21 -13.36 -10.40 5.08
N ALA A 22 -13.29 -11.06 6.25
CA ALA A 22 -14.33 -10.99 7.27
C ALA A 22 -14.52 -9.59 7.91
N ASP A 23 -13.54 -8.70 7.80
CA ASP A 23 -13.59 -7.31 8.33
C ASP A 23 -13.13 -6.30 7.26
N ALA A 24 -13.30 -6.64 5.98
CA ALA A 24 -12.92 -5.78 4.87
C ALA A 24 -14.01 -4.75 4.58
N ILE A 25 -13.71 -3.47 4.82
CA ILE A 25 -14.55 -2.35 4.40
C ILE A 25 -13.86 -1.68 3.23
N ILE A 26 -14.49 -1.74 2.06
CA ILE A 26 -13.97 -1.25 0.80
C ILE A 26 -14.96 -0.24 0.23
N SER A 27 -14.46 0.92 -0.19
CA SER A 27 -15.25 1.97 -0.82
C SER A 27 -14.69 2.27 -2.21
N SER A 28 -15.60 2.58 -3.14
CA SER A 28 -15.25 2.93 -4.51
C SER A 28 -15.44 4.42 -4.75
N ARG A 29 -14.41 5.10 -5.27
CA ARG A 29 -14.48 6.50 -5.72
C ARG A 29 -13.64 6.68 -6.98
N LEU A 30 -13.86 7.78 -7.69
CA LEU A 30 -13.05 8.09 -8.86
C LEU A 30 -11.63 8.49 -8.45
N VAL A 31 -10.63 8.02 -9.20
CA VAL A 31 -9.31 8.65 -9.20
C VAL A 31 -9.46 10.05 -9.76
N ARG A 32 -8.87 11.05 -9.10
CA ARG A 32 -8.94 12.44 -9.53
C ARG A 32 -8.45 12.57 -10.98
N SER A 33 -9.30 13.11 -11.86
CA SER A 33 -9.03 13.15 -13.31
C SER A 33 -7.87 14.06 -13.69
N THR A 34 -7.48 15.00 -12.82
CA THR A 34 -6.35 15.90 -13.02
C THR A 34 -5.01 15.30 -12.59
N ASP A 35 -5.02 14.15 -11.92
CA ASP A 35 -3.78 13.45 -11.58
C ASP A 35 -3.12 12.91 -12.84
N LYS A 36 -1.78 12.82 -12.81
CA LYS A 36 -0.98 12.33 -13.94
C LYS A 36 -0.49 10.90 -13.74
N GLU A 37 -0.38 10.48 -12.47
CA GLU A 37 0.14 9.18 -12.09
C GLU A 37 -1.02 8.23 -11.79
N ASP A 38 -0.85 6.98 -12.20
CA ASP A 38 -1.81 5.91 -11.91
C ASP A 38 -1.69 5.45 -10.45
N ILE A 39 -2.81 5.03 -9.85
CA ILE A 39 -2.82 4.39 -8.53
C ILE A 39 -2.56 2.90 -8.70
N THR A 40 -1.40 2.43 -8.27
CA THR A 40 -1.03 1.01 -8.32
C THR A 40 -1.70 0.24 -7.19
N PHE A 41 -1.93 -1.07 -7.40
CA PHE A 41 -2.48 -1.91 -6.35
C PHE A 41 -1.53 -2.01 -5.15
N GLY A 42 -2.09 -1.88 -3.94
CA GLY A 42 -1.33 -1.85 -2.70
C GLY A 42 -0.68 -0.51 -2.38
N ALA A 43 -0.93 0.55 -3.18
CA ALA A 43 -0.49 1.91 -2.87
C ALA A 43 -1.30 2.52 -1.73
N ALA A 44 -0.66 3.41 -0.97
CA ALA A 44 -1.34 4.30 -0.03
C ALA A 44 -2.15 5.35 -0.80
N VAL A 45 -3.39 5.57 -0.37
CA VAL A 45 -4.33 6.48 -1.05
C VAL A 45 -4.80 7.57 -0.09
N VAL A 46 -4.97 8.78 -0.60
CA VAL A 46 -5.59 9.90 0.11
C VAL A 46 -6.98 10.19 -0.45
N LEU A 47 -7.87 10.66 0.42
CA LEU A 47 -9.20 11.16 0.03
C LEU A 47 -9.13 12.69 -0.10
N ASN A 48 -9.41 13.16 -1.32
CA ASN A 48 -9.48 14.57 -1.62
C ASN A 48 -10.83 15.16 -1.20
N SER A 49 -10.88 16.48 -1.01
CA SER A 49 -12.10 17.23 -0.65
C SER A 49 -13.22 17.16 -1.69
N ASP A 50 -12.90 16.82 -2.94
CA ASP A 50 -13.85 16.65 -4.04
C ASP A 50 -14.39 15.21 -4.15
N ASN A 51 -14.20 14.39 -3.11
CA ASN A 51 -14.62 12.99 -3.04
C ASN A 51 -13.96 12.10 -4.11
N THR A 52 -12.71 12.43 -4.47
CA THR A 52 -11.85 11.62 -5.35
C THR A 52 -10.65 11.04 -4.60
N TYR A 53 -10.05 10.00 -5.16
CA TYR A 53 -8.82 9.40 -4.68
C TYR A 53 -7.59 9.87 -5.44
N SER A 54 -6.47 9.96 -4.73
CA SER A 54 -5.14 10.25 -5.28
C SER A 54 -4.07 9.42 -4.58
N ASN A 55 -2.92 9.23 -5.22
CA ASN A 55 -1.76 8.63 -4.57
C ASN A 55 -1.34 9.45 -3.34
N PHE A 56 -0.90 8.77 -2.29
CA PHE A 56 -0.26 9.42 -1.16
C PHE A 56 1.09 10.00 -1.62
N GLY A 57 1.16 11.32 -1.78
CA GLY A 57 2.31 12.01 -2.36
C GLY A 57 3.21 12.70 -1.34
N ALA A 58 4.06 13.60 -1.83
CA ALA A 58 5.00 14.36 -1.01
C ALA A 58 4.33 15.32 -0.02
N ASP A 59 3.11 15.77 -0.32
CA ASP A 59 2.30 16.63 0.53
C ASP A 59 1.31 15.84 1.39
N GLY A 60 1.40 14.51 1.39
CA GLY A 60 0.48 13.64 2.12
C GLY A 60 0.66 13.75 3.63
N THR A 61 -0.47 13.86 4.35
CA THR A 61 -0.52 13.85 5.81
C THR A 61 -1.20 12.58 6.33
N ALA A 62 -0.96 12.23 7.59
CA ALA A 62 -1.56 11.05 8.19
C ALA A 62 -3.10 11.12 8.18
N GLU A 63 -3.64 12.34 8.35
CA GLU A 63 -5.07 12.63 8.38
C GLU A 63 -5.71 12.52 7.00
N ALA A 64 -4.96 12.71 5.92
CA ALA A 64 -5.47 12.58 4.55
C ALA A 64 -5.59 11.11 4.11
N PHE A 65 -4.95 10.18 4.83
CA PHE A 65 -4.95 8.76 4.50
C PHE A 65 -6.36 8.16 4.51
N ALA A 66 -6.79 7.68 3.35
CA ALA A 66 -8.08 7.02 3.17
C ALA A 66 -7.97 5.50 3.29
N GLY A 67 -6.86 4.92 2.84
CA GLY A 67 -6.69 3.48 2.83
C GLY A 67 -5.67 2.99 1.81
N VAL A 68 -5.84 1.74 1.38
CA VAL A 68 -4.96 1.07 0.41
C VAL A 68 -5.75 0.64 -0.81
N ALA A 69 -5.23 0.94 -2.01
CA ALA A 69 -5.87 0.51 -3.26
C ALA A 69 -5.87 -1.03 -3.40
N VAL A 70 -7.04 -1.63 -3.61
CA VAL A 70 -7.20 -3.09 -3.71
C VAL A 70 -7.37 -3.58 -5.15
N ARG A 71 -7.01 -4.84 -5.40
CA ARG A 71 -7.09 -5.49 -6.72
C ARG A 71 -8.39 -6.28 -6.96
N GLU A 72 -9.54 -5.74 -6.57
CA GLU A 72 -10.81 -6.48 -6.69
C GLU A 72 -11.45 -6.39 -8.07
N VAL A 73 -11.59 -5.19 -8.63
CA VAL A 73 -12.37 -4.97 -9.85
C VAL A 73 -11.52 -4.91 -11.12
N LYS A 74 -10.27 -4.45 -11.01
CA LYS A 74 -9.38 -4.23 -12.17
C LYS A 74 -8.32 -5.32 -12.30
N GLN A 75 -8.06 -5.70 -13.54
CA GLN A 75 -6.96 -6.59 -13.93
C GLN A 75 -5.94 -5.81 -14.77
N SER A 76 -4.76 -6.39 -15.03
CA SER A 76 -3.79 -5.78 -15.94
C SER A 76 -4.41 -5.64 -17.34
N THR A 77 -4.33 -4.43 -17.90
CA THR A 77 -4.74 -4.15 -19.28
C THR A 77 -3.54 -4.05 -20.22
N ASP A 78 -2.32 -4.22 -19.70
CA ASP A 78 -1.09 -4.21 -20.46
C ASP A 78 -0.60 -5.65 -20.64
N TYR A 79 -0.40 -6.05 -21.90
CA TYR A 79 0.10 -7.37 -22.24
C TYR A 79 1.53 -7.61 -21.74
N PHE A 80 2.34 -6.55 -21.63
CA PHE A 80 3.71 -6.61 -21.12
C PHE A 80 3.81 -6.21 -19.64
N GLY A 81 2.72 -5.71 -19.06
CA GLY A 81 2.67 -5.23 -17.69
C GLY A 81 2.20 -6.30 -16.71
N ASP A 82 3.05 -6.62 -15.74
CA ASP A 82 2.79 -7.67 -14.74
C ASP A 82 1.74 -7.28 -13.67
N GLN A 83 1.26 -6.03 -13.67
CA GLN A 83 0.35 -5.49 -12.64
C GLN A 83 -0.68 -4.53 -13.26
N GLY A 84 -1.92 -4.59 -12.75
CA GLY A 84 -2.95 -3.59 -13.06
C GLY A 84 -2.87 -2.36 -12.15
N PHE A 85 -3.63 -1.34 -12.51
CA PHE A 85 -3.66 -0.05 -11.81
C PHE A 85 -4.97 0.70 -12.13
N TYR A 86 -5.25 1.75 -11.37
CA TYR A 86 -6.37 2.66 -11.60
C TYR A 86 -5.87 3.95 -12.25
N LYS A 87 -6.37 4.26 -13.45
CA LYS A 87 -6.04 5.50 -14.14
C LYS A 87 -6.84 6.70 -13.63
N PRO A 88 -6.33 7.92 -13.76
CA PRO A 88 -7.10 9.15 -13.57
C PRO A 88 -8.47 9.08 -14.26
N GLY A 89 -9.53 9.44 -13.53
CA GLY A 89 -10.92 9.41 -14.01
C GLY A 89 -11.61 8.04 -13.97
N GLN A 90 -10.92 6.97 -13.52
CA GLN A 90 -11.53 5.64 -13.37
C GLN A 90 -11.96 5.38 -11.93
N PRO A 91 -12.97 4.52 -11.69
CA PRO A 91 -13.31 4.07 -10.34
C PRO A 91 -12.14 3.26 -9.75
N CYS A 92 -11.81 3.56 -8.50
CA CYS A 92 -10.76 2.94 -7.69
C CYS A 92 -11.36 2.46 -6.38
N ASP A 93 -11.11 1.18 -6.10
CA ASP A 93 -11.53 0.55 -4.85
C ASP A 93 -10.40 0.61 -3.83
N VAL A 94 -10.73 1.11 -2.64
CA VAL A 94 -9.80 1.33 -1.54
C VAL A 94 -10.30 0.61 -0.30
N LEU A 95 -9.44 -0.20 0.31
CA LEU A 95 -9.68 -0.78 1.62
C LEU A 95 -9.46 0.28 2.69
N GLU A 96 -10.55 0.64 3.39
CA GLU A 96 -10.54 1.64 4.47
C GLU A 96 -10.41 0.98 5.85
N ARG A 97 -10.75 -0.32 5.97
CA ARG A 97 -10.55 -1.13 7.18
C ARG A 97 -10.37 -2.59 6.80
N GLY A 98 -9.49 -3.29 7.52
CA GLY A 98 -9.22 -4.71 7.32
C GLY A 98 -7.75 -4.98 7.04
N SER A 99 -7.44 -6.17 6.56
CA SER A 99 -6.06 -6.57 6.25
C SER A 99 -5.79 -6.65 4.76
N VAL A 100 -4.63 -6.14 4.35
CA VAL A 100 -4.19 -6.09 2.95
C VAL A 100 -2.69 -6.30 2.85
N THR A 101 -2.27 -6.92 1.75
CA THR A 101 -0.86 -7.05 1.41
C THR A 101 -0.35 -5.80 0.70
N VAL A 102 0.81 -5.30 1.09
CA VAL A 102 1.45 -4.10 0.53
C VAL A 102 2.93 -4.34 0.32
N ILE A 103 3.59 -3.48 -0.46
CA ILE A 103 5.05 -3.49 -0.57
C ILE A 103 5.63 -2.71 0.62
N CYS A 104 6.55 -3.34 1.36
CA CYS A 104 7.35 -2.67 2.36
C CYS A 104 8.68 -2.24 1.72
N ASN A 105 8.80 -0.96 1.34
CA ASN A 105 9.95 -0.43 0.62
C ASN A 105 11.23 -0.44 1.47
N VAL A 106 11.10 -0.08 2.75
CA VAL A 106 12.20 0.13 3.68
C VAL A 106 11.89 -0.50 5.04
N GLY A 107 12.92 -1.10 5.65
CA GLY A 107 12.82 -1.72 6.97
C GLY A 107 12.28 -3.15 6.92
N LYS A 108 12.18 -3.75 8.11
CA LYS A 108 11.61 -5.09 8.30
C LYS A 108 10.37 -4.97 9.20
N PRO A 109 9.18 -5.34 8.72
CA PRO A 109 7.95 -5.34 9.52
C PRO A 109 8.12 -6.15 10.81
N SER A 110 7.49 -5.67 11.88
CA SER A 110 7.29 -6.40 13.14
C SER A 110 5.80 -6.52 13.42
N ALA A 111 5.36 -7.60 14.06
CA ALA A 111 3.94 -7.76 14.37
C ALA A 111 3.49 -6.68 15.36
N GLY A 112 2.43 -5.93 15.01
CA GLY A 112 1.98 -4.76 15.76
C GLY A 112 2.86 -3.51 15.60
N GLY A 113 3.86 -3.57 14.72
CA GLY A 113 4.74 -2.45 14.40
C GLY A 113 4.01 -1.29 13.73
N ASP A 114 4.56 -0.10 13.88
CA ASP A 114 4.05 1.10 13.23
C ASP A 114 4.32 1.08 11.72
N VAL A 115 3.37 1.64 10.96
CA VAL A 115 3.46 1.79 9.51
C VAL A 115 3.71 3.25 9.17
N PHE A 116 4.71 3.48 8.34
CA PHE A 116 5.07 4.80 7.85
C PHE A 116 4.84 4.87 6.34
N VAL A 117 4.58 6.07 5.82
CA VAL A 117 4.58 6.36 4.39
C VAL A 117 5.61 7.44 4.11
N ARG A 118 6.46 7.22 3.10
CA ARG A 118 7.48 8.21 2.74
C ARG A 118 6.88 9.38 1.98
N ILE A 119 7.26 10.59 2.39
CA ILE A 119 6.84 11.85 1.76
C ILE A 119 8.00 12.60 1.11
N LYS A 120 9.26 12.26 1.44
CA LYS A 120 10.44 12.91 0.88
C LYS A 120 11.54 11.93 0.52
N ALA A 121 12.18 12.16 -0.62
CA ALA A 121 13.34 11.38 -1.04
C ALA A 121 14.53 11.61 -0.09
N ASN A 122 15.23 10.53 0.25
CA ASN A 122 16.45 10.56 1.03
C ASN A 122 17.53 9.75 0.30
N PRO A 123 18.63 10.37 -0.17
CA PRO A 123 19.70 9.66 -0.87
C PRO A 123 20.34 8.53 -0.05
N SER A 124 20.30 8.61 1.28
CA SER A 124 20.79 7.56 2.19
C SER A 124 19.83 6.36 2.29
N VAL A 125 18.60 6.48 1.77
CA VAL A 125 17.57 5.44 1.75
C VAL A 125 17.10 5.23 0.30
N PRO A 126 17.95 4.66 -0.58
CA PRO A 126 17.69 4.59 -2.02
C PRO A 126 16.49 3.71 -2.41
N ASN A 127 16.05 2.83 -1.51
CA ASN A 127 14.86 2.00 -1.70
C ASN A 127 13.56 2.71 -1.33
N GLY A 128 13.64 3.86 -0.66
CA GLY A 128 12.50 4.65 -0.24
C GLY A 128 11.84 5.30 -1.45
N VAL A 129 10.53 5.05 -1.59
CA VAL A 129 9.71 5.60 -2.69
C VAL A 129 8.64 6.48 -2.07
N ILE A 130 8.46 7.69 -2.58
CA ILE A 130 7.39 8.60 -2.10
C ILE A 130 6.04 7.91 -2.30
N GLY A 131 5.21 7.89 -1.26
CA GLY A 131 3.95 7.15 -1.20
C GLY A 131 4.08 5.67 -0.84
N GLY A 132 5.31 5.15 -0.74
CA GLY A 132 5.59 3.76 -0.36
C GLY A 132 5.50 3.54 1.15
N PHE A 133 5.08 2.33 1.53
CA PHE A 133 5.01 1.91 2.94
C PHE A 133 6.37 1.50 3.48
N GLU A 134 6.66 1.87 4.72
CA GLU A 134 7.92 1.60 5.40
C GLU A 134 7.68 1.09 6.83
N ALA A 135 8.57 0.20 7.26
CA ALA A 135 8.60 -0.34 8.62
C ALA A 135 9.63 0.36 9.52
N ALA A 136 10.28 1.41 9.02
CA ALA A 136 11.25 2.22 9.74
C ALA A 136 10.96 3.70 9.52
N GLU A 137 11.08 4.50 10.57
CA GLU A 137 10.96 5.94 10.50
C GLU A 137 12.24 6.57 9.94
N ASP A 138 12.09 7.63 9.15
CA ASP A 138 13.17 8.45 8.60
C ASP A 138 12.91 9.95 8.88
N GLY A 139 12.64 10.26 10.15
CA GLY A 139 12.37 11.61 10.63
C GLY A 139 11.30 12.33 9.80
N THR A 140 11.61 13.53 9.32
CA THR A 140 10.69 14.35 8.51
C THR A 140 10.45 13.82 7.10
N ASN A 141 11.13 12.74 6.67
CA ASN A 141 10.95 12.18 5.34
C ASN A 141 9.81 11.15 5.29
N THR A 142 9.29 10.74 6.44
CA THR A 142 8.23 9.75 6.57
C THR A 142 7.14 10.25 7.51
N VAL A 143 5.90 9.88 7.24
CA VAL A 143 4.75 10.15 8.11
C VAL A 143 4.24 8.84 8.67
N LYS A 144 4.04 8.79 9.99
CA LYS A 144 3.40 7.64 10.65
C LYS A 144 1.90 7.66 10.37
N ILE A 145 1.36 6.57 9.84
CA ILE A 145 -0.08 6.43 9.63
C ILE A 145 -0.70 5.86 10.89
N THR A 146 -1.53 6.66 11.57
CA THR A 146 -2.21 6.25 12.79
C THR A 146 -3.27 5.20 12.49
N GLY A 147 -3.60 4.32 13.45
CA GLY A 147 -4.62 3.30 13.22
C GLY A 147 -4.25 2.20 12.21
N VAL A 148 -3.02 2.18 11.69
CA VAL A 148 -2.51 1.14 10.77
C VAL A 148 -1.31 0.45 11.41
N LYS A 149 -1.28 -0.89 11.32
CA LYS A 149 -0.23 -1.72 11.92
C LYS A 149 0.28 -2.77 10.96
N TRP A 150 1.56 -3.08 11.02
CA TRP A 150 2.10 -4.30 10.42
C TRP A 150 1.46 -5.50 11.11
N LYS A 151 0.76 -6.33 10.34
CA LYS A 151 -0.02 -7.44 10.87
C LYS A 151 0.89 -8.57 11.35
N THR A 152 1.93 -8.84 10.57
CA THR A 152 2.92 -9.88 10.86
C THR A 152 4.33 -9.29 10.82
N GLY A 153 5.31 -10.05 11.30
CA GLY A 153 6.72 -9.73 11.13
C GLY A 153 7.35 -10.35 9.87
N LYS A 154 6.55 -10.74 8.88
CA LYS A 154 7.00 -11.43 7.67
C LYS A 154 7.02 -10.47 6.48
N ILE A 155 8.06 -10.61 5.68
CA ILE A 155 8.25 -9.96 4.39
C ILE A 155 8.85 -11.02 3.45
N ASP A 156 8.36 -11.10 2.23
CA ASP A 156 8.86 -12.05 1.24
C ASP A 156 9.98 -11.44 0.35
N PRO A 157 10.64 -12.22 -0.53
CA PRO A 157 11.68 -11.70 -1.41
C PRO A 157 11.22 -10.59 -2.38
N ASN A 158 9.91 -10.50 -2.65
CA ASN A 158 9.31 -9.44 -3.47
C ASN A 158 8.92 -8.20 -2.64
N LYS A 159 9.34 -8.17 -1.36
CA LYS A 159 9.02 -7.12 -0.37
C LYS A 159 7.53 -7.02 -0.03
N VAL A 160 6.73 -8.02 -0.34
CA VAL A 160 5.32 -8.04 0.05
C VAL A 160 5.23 -8.38 1.54
N ALA A 161 4.45 -7.59 2.26
CA ALA A 161 4.15 -7.74 3.67
C ALA A 161 2.67 -7.42 3.93
N GLU A 162 2.19 -7.67 5.14
CA GLU A 162 0.77 -7.49 5.48
C GLU A 162 0.59 -6.37 6.50
N ILE A 163 -0.34 -5.46 6.22
CA ILE A 163 -0.82 -4.45 7.17
C ILE A 163 -2.28 -4.70 7.52
N THR A 164 -2.70 -4.19 8.67
CA THR A 164 -4.11 -4.09 9.06
C THR A 164 -4.43 -2.64 9.37
N ILE A 165 -5.46 -2.12 8.71
CA ILE A 165 -6.09 -0.85 9.03
C ILE A 165 -7.17 -1.14 10.09
N LEU A 166 -6.96 -0.64 11.30
CA LEU A 166 -7.79 -0.90 12.48
C LEU A 166 -8.97 0.06 12.55
N SER A 167 -8.78 1.30 12.12
CA SER A 167 -9.77 2.38 12.17
C SER A 167 -9.68 3.24 10.92
N ARG A 168 -10.84 3.66 10.41
CA ARG A 168 -10.94 4.59 9.27
C ARG A 168 -10.54 5.99 9.73
N ILE A 169 -9.54 6.58 9.10
CA ILE A 169 -9.03 7.92 9.44
C ILE A 169 -9.82 8.99 8.69
N ASN A 170 -9.92 8.84 7.37
CA ASN A 170 -10.65 9.74 6.47
C ASN A 170 -11.54 8.93 5.52
N PRO A 171 -12.70 8.44 6.01
CA PRO A 171 -13.63 7.60 5.25
C PRO A 171 -14.44 8.37 4.20
#